data_AF-A0AA88Y4P6-F1
#
_entry.id   AF-A0AA88Y4P6-F1
#
_cell.length_a   1.000
_cell.length_b   1.000
_cell.length_c   1.000
_cell.angle_alpha   90.00
_cell.angle_beta   90.00
_cell.angle_gamma   90.00
#
_symmetry.space_group_name_H-M   'P 1'
#
loop_
_entity.id
_entity.type
_entity.pdbx_description
1 polymer ?
#
loop_
_entity_poly.entity_id
_entity_poly.type
_entity_poly.pdbx_seq_one_letter_code
_entity_poly.pdbx_strand_id
1 'polypeptide(L)'
;EQTFKWDSQSRVLADLEDDSGLPQVCKLEEDPSKGTLPPGLKLYTRQPVLLYTRCKKRQVKARTIYRDPSGPFYEVGQTLLIPDDFEGWYELVPPDFGRAPVCRTIAEISNIKPRKFFTRTPINGIRIVEDESGQRTFKERIINAGSVLRVNGDFSAKWKTTAETGVHKKKTKEWTTVEIKYLKCMGLDEKEVLLPFSARGKFNVVYEKGSNAVQSVFRLKDLVSDFDLPLKVRLVYGKAPVVPCIFTGMLVLKGQ
;
A
#
# COMPACT_ATOMS: atom_id res chain seq x y z
N GLU A 1 -17.71 -30.79 -0.03
CA GLU A 1 -16.83 -31.16 -1.17
C GLU A 1 -17.27 -30.37 -2.39
N GLN A 2 -16.36 -29.79 -3.15
CA GLN A 2 -16.70 -29.00 -4.34
C GLN A 2 -16.59 -29.92 -5.57
N THR A 3 -17.70 -30.28 -6.18
CA THR A 3 -17.74 -31.17 -7.35
C THR A 3 -17.56 -30.33 -8.62
N PHE A 4 -16.43 -30.48 -9.31
CA PHE A 4 -16.18 -29.78 -10.57
C PHE A 4 -16.80 -30.55 -11.74
N LYS A 5 -17.50 -29.84 -12.63
CA LYS A 5 -18.02 -30.45 -13.86
C LYS A 5 -16.85 -30.67 -14.82
N TRP A 6 -16.62 -31.95 -15.15
CA TRP A 6 -15.69 -32.34 -16.20
C TRP A 6 -16.35 -32.15 -17.57
N ASP A 7 -15.71 -31.38 -18.44
CA ASP A 7 -16.05 -31.27 -19.85
C ASP A 7 -14.98 -32.01 -20.67
N SER A 8 -15.40 -33.05 -21.39
CA SER A 8 -14.51 -33.83 -22.26
C SER A 8 -14.15 -33.10 -23.56
N GLN A 9 -14.84 -32.00 -23.87
CA GLN A 9 -14.62 -31.24 -25.09
C GLN A 9 -13.38 -30.34 -24.99
N SER A 10 -12.59 -30.33 -26.06
CA SER A 10 -11.56 -29.30 -26.27
C SER A 10 -12.24 -27.97 -26.57
N ARG A 11 -11.77 -26.90 -25.93
CA ARG A 11 -12.29 -25.55 -26.13
C ARG A 11 -11.16 -24.60 -26.50
N VAL A 12 -11.48 -23.62 -27.34
CA VAL A 12 -10.61 -22.49 -27.61
C VAL A 12 -10.76 -21.48 -26.47
N LEU A 13 -9.68 -20.86 -26.04
CA LEU A 13 -9.72 -19.85 -24.96
C LEU A 13 -10.66 -18.68 -25.28
N ALA A 14 -10.74 -18.31 -26.56
CA ALA A 14 -11.65 -17.29 -27.06
C ALA A 14 -13.12 -17.70 -26.99
N ASP A 15 -13.48 -18.99 -26.92
CA ASP A 15 -14.90 -19.41 -26.82
C ASP A 15 -15.41 -19.38 -25.36
N LEU A 16 -14.53 -19.05 -24.41
CA LEU A 16 -14.85 -18.95 -22.99
C LEU A 16 -15.22 -17.51 -22.59
N GLU A 17 -15.81 -16.75 -23.54
CA GLU A 17 -16.07 -15.30 -23.48
C GLU A 17 -16.82 -14.86 -22.22
N ASP A 18 -17.71 -15.70 -21.71
CA ASP A 18 -18.57 -15.42 -20.57
C ASP A 18 -18.20 -16.25 -19.32
N ASP A 19 -18.47 -15.69 -18.12
CA ASP A 19 -18.33 -16.40 -16.83
C ASP A 19 -19.32 -17.58 -16.68
N SER A 20 -20.23 -17.75 -17.64
CA SER A 20 -21.23 -18.83 -17.65
C SER A 20 -20.53 -20.18 -17.76
N GLY A 21 -20.38 -20.88 -16.64
CA GLY A 21 -19.85 -22.24 -16.58
C GLY A 21 -18.54 -22.41 -15.81
N LEU A 22 -17.97 -21.35 -15.23
CA LEU A 22 -16.85 -21.48 -14.29
C LEU A 22 -17.36 -21.76 -12.86
N PRO A 23 -16.64 -22.56 -12.02
CA PRO A 23 -15.42 -23.30 -12.35
C PRO A 23 -15.70 -24.59 -13.14
N GLN A 24 -14.87 -24.91 -14.14
CA GLN A 24 -14.97 -26.12 -14.97
C GLN A 24 -13.61 -26.73 -15.30
N VAL A 25 -13.58 -28.03 -15.56
CA VAL A 25 -12.39 -28.71 -16.08
C VAL A 25 -12.59 -28.98 -17.56
N CYS A 26 -11.71 -28.45 -18.41
CA CYS A 26 -11.75 -28.67 -19.86
C CYS A 26 -10.35 -28.85 -20.43
N LYS A 27 -10.24 -29.19 -21.73
CA LYS A 27 -8.97 -29.18 -22.46
C LYS A 27 -8.88 -27.92 -23.31
N LEU A 28 -7.72 -27.26 -23.30
CA LEU A 28 -7.48 -26.10 -24.18
C LEU A 28 -6.88 -26.57 -25.51
N GLU A 29 -7.35 -25.97 -26.59
CA GLU A 29 -6.82 -26.15 -27.95
C GLU A 29 -6.40 -24.80 -28.56
N GLU A 30 -5.37 -24.84 -29.41
CA GLU A 30 -4.98 -23.68 -30.21
C GLU A 30 -5.77 -23.66 -31.51
N ASP A 31 -6.45 -22.55 -31.76
CA ASP A 31 -7.07 -22.25 -33.05
C ASP A 31 -6.46 -20.96 -33.61
N PRO A 32 -5.58 -21.05 -34.62
CA PRO A 32 -4.95 -19.87 -35.23
C PRO A 32 -5.93 -18.82 -35.75
N SER A 33 -7.18 -19.22 -36.07
CA SER A 33 -8.23 -18.32 -36.55
C SER A 33 -8.97 -17.57 -35.44
N LYS A 34 -8.94 -18.09 -34.22
CA LYS A 34 -9.62 -17.52 -33.04
C LYS A 34 -8.67 -16.98 -31.97
N GLY A 35 -7.37 -17.02 -32.23
CA GLY A 35 -6.34 -16.45 -31.37
C GLY A 35 -5.42 -17.48 -30.75
N THR A 36 -4.21 -17.04 -30.38
CA THR A 36 -3.17 -17.91 -29.85
C THR A 36 -3.22 -17.99 -28.33
N LEU A 37 -3.00 -19.17 -27.76
CA LEU A 37 -2.84 -19.32 -26.31
C LEU A 37 -1.63 -18.51 -25.81
N PRO A 38 -1.73 -17.83 -24.66
CA PRO A 38 -0.57 -17.24 -24.00
C PRO A 38 0.54 -18.29 -23.78
N PRO A 39 1.83 -17.93 -23.87
CA PRO A 39 2.94 -18.89 -23.77
C PRO A 39 2.88 -19.80 -22.54
N GLY A 40 2.46 -19.28 -21.38
CA GLY A 40 2.31 -20.06 -20.16
C GLY A 40 1.17 -21.09 -20.22
N LEU A 41 0.13 -20.86 -21.02
CA LEU A 41 -0.98 -21.80 -21.23
C LEU A 41 -0.68 -22.83 -22.32
N LYS A 42 0.21 -22.53 -23.26
CA LYS A 42 0.61 -23.47 -24.33
C LYS A 42 1.14 -24.80 -23.78
N LEU A 43 1.83 -24.76 -22.64
CA LEU A 43 2.37 -25.95 -21.98
C LEU A 43 1.29 -26.94 -21.53
N TYR A 44 0.05 -26.46 -21.35
CA TYR A 44 -1.09 -27.25 -20.89
C TYR A 44 -2.08 -27.60 -22.02
N THR A 45 -1.69 -27.35 -23.28
CA THR A 45 -2.54 -27.68 -24.44
C THR A 45 -2.87 -29.17 -24.44
N ARG A 46 -4.13 -29.52 -24.70
CA ARG A 46 -4.68 -30.90 -24.67
C ARG A 46 -4.62 -31.61 -23.32
N GLN A 47 -4.10 -30.97 -22.27
CA GLN A 47 -4.17 -31.47 -20.90
C GLN A 47 -5.44 -30.94 -20.22
N PRO A 48 -6.00 -31.70 -19.27
CA PRO A 48 -7.09 -31.19 -18.45
C PRO A 48 -6.62 -30.04 -17.56
N VAL A 49 -7.27 -28.89 -17.69
CA VAL A 49 -7.02 -27.71 -16.86
C VAL A 49 -8.29 -27.30 -16.14
N LEU A 50 -8.17 -26.96 -14.85
CA LEU A 50 -9.25 -26.34 -14.09
C LEU A 50 -9.26 -24.84 -14.40
N LEU A 51 -10.31 -24.39 -15.09
CA LEU A 51 -10.60 -22.99 -15.26
C LEU A 51 -11.51 -22.56 -14.12
N TYR A 52 -10.97 -21.74 -13.22
CA TYR A 52 -11.67 -21.39 -11.98
C TYR A 52 -12.44 -20.07 -12.06
N THR A 53 -11.79 -19.02 -12.57
CA THR A 53 -12.37 -17.67 -12.66
C THR A 53 -11.73 -16.93 -13.82
N ARG A 54 -12.52 -16.11 -14.51
CA ARG A 54 -12.01 -15.18 -15.50
C ARG A 54 -11.88 -13.79 -14.89
N CYS A 55 -10.79 -13.10 -15.20
CA CYS A 55 -10.66 -11.69 -14.86
C CYS A 55 -9.97 -10.90 -15.97
N LYS A 56 -10.42 -9.67 -16.20
CA LYS A 56 -9.72 -8.70 -17.03
C LYS A 56 -9.05 -7.70 -16.11
N LYS A 57 -7.72 -7.67 -16.12
CA LYS A 57 -6.91 -6.75 -15.30
C LYS A 57 -6.04 -5.90 -16.20
N ARG A 58 -5.95 -4.61 -15.89
CA ARG A 58 -5.00 -3.73 -16.57
C ARG A 58 -3.60 -4.02 -16.05
N GLN A 59 -2.63 -4.03 -16.95
CA GLN A 59 -1.23 -4.31 -16.63
C GLN A 59 -0.36 -3.20 -17.21
N VAL A 60 0.70 -2.86 -16.47
CA VAL A 60 1.70 -1.91 -16.91
C VAL A 60 3.00 -2.65 -17.26
N LYS A 61 3.64 -2.25 -18.36
CA LYS A 61 4.98 -2.70 -18.70
C LYS A 61 5.97 -1.95 -17.81
N ALA A 62 6.84 -2.66 -17.12
CA ALA A 62 7.83 -2.06 -16.24
C ALA A 62 9.23 -2.66 -16.47
N ARG A 63 10.25 -1.85 -16.21
CA ARG A 63 11.65 -2.27 -16.24
C ARG A 63 12.32 -1.85 -14.94
N THR A 64 13.06 -2.75 -14.31
CA THR A 64 13.88 -2.36 -13.17
C THR A 64 14.94 -1.38 -13.61
N ILE A 65 15.19 -0.35 -12.82
CA ILE A 65 16.25 0.62 -13.08
C ILE A 65 17.31 0.57 -12.00
N TYR A 66 18.57 0.57 -12.41
CA TYR A 66 19.73 0.76 -11.55
C TYR A 66 20.28 2.16 -11.79
N ARG A 67 20.56 2.90 -10.72
CA ARG A 67 21.24 4.20 -10.83
C ARG A 67 22.70 4.03 -10.43
N ASP A 68 23.59 4.39 -11.33
CA ASP A 68 25.00 4.54 -11.05
C ASP A 68 25.25 5.80 -10.20
N PRO A 69 26.06 5.77 -9.12
CA PRO A 69 26.24 6.91 -8.23
C PRO A 69 26.72 8.20 -8.92
N SER A 70 27.56 8.07 -9.95
CA SER A 70 28.15 9.18 -10.72
C SER A 70 27.63 9.30 -12.15
N GLY A 71 26.72 8.42 -12.57
CA GLY A 71 26.36 8.24 -13.97
C GLY A 71 24.85 8.27 -14.25
N PRO A 72 24.44 7.86 -15.47
CA PRO A 72 23.04 7.72 -15.83
C PRO A 72 22.39 6.53 -15.10
N PHE A 73 21.09 6.36 -15.30
CA PHE A 73 20.40 5.14 -14.90
C PHE A 73 20.35 4.15 -16.06
N TYR A 74 20.31 2.86 -15.73
CA TYR A 74 20.26 1.75 -16.67
C TYR A 74 19.03 0.90 -16.40
N GLU A 75 18.34 0.46 -17.46
CA GLU A 75 17.31 -0.56 -17.34
C GLU A 75 17.96 -1.95 -17.23
N VAL A 76 17.65 -2.67 -16.16
CA VAL A 76 18.26 -3.97 -15.85
C VAL A 76 17.20 -5.06 -15.75
N GLY A 77 17.59 -6.28 -16.11
CA GLY A 77 16.72 -7.46 -16.03
C GLY A 77 15.67 -7.55 -17.16
N GLN A 78 14.65 -8.36 -16.90
CA GLN A 78 13.56 -8.64 -17.85
C GLN A 78 12.45 -7.58 -17.76
N THR A 79 11.64 -7.50 -18.81
CA THR A 79 10.42 -6.67 -18.80
C THR A 79 9.37 -7.33 -17.92
N LEU A 80 8.87 -6.57 -16.95
CA LEU A 80 7.84 -7.00 -16.02
C LEU A 80 6.47 -6.56 -16.56
N LEU A 81 5.48 -7.45 -16.48
CA LEU A 81 4.08 -7.12 -16.65
C LEU A 81 3.44 -7.11 -15.26
N ILE A 82 3.22 -5.92 -14.72
CA ILE A 82 2.71 -5.75 -13.35
C ILE A 82 1.23 -5.40 -13.42
N PRO A 83 0.33 -6.21 -12.82
CA PRO A 83 -1.07 -5.84 -12.65
C PRO A 83 -1.21 -4.52 -11.90
N ASP A 84 -2.12 -3.64 -12.30
CA ASP A 84 -2.28 -2.34 -11.65
C ASP A 84 -2.84 -2.41 -10.21
N ASP A 85 -3.42 -3.55 -9.85
CA ASP A 85 -3.83 -3.91 -8.48
C ASP A 85 -2.72 -4.57 -7.64
N PHE A 86 -1.50 -4.67 -8.17
CA PHE A 86 -0.36 -5.24 -7.44
C PHE A 86 -0.11 -4.48 -6.14
N GLU A 87 -0.04 -5.23 -5.03
CA GLU A 87 0.12 -4.66 -3.69
C GLU A 87 1.48 -3.98 -3.51
N GLY A 88 1.44 -2.68 -3.28
CA GLY A 88 2.62 -1.90 -2.96
C GLY A 88 2.32 -0.41 -2.93
N TRP A 89 3.16 0.31 -2.20
CA TRP A 89 3.17 1.76 -2.13
C TRP A 89 4.41 2.27 -2.84
N TYR A 90 4.21 3.25 -3.71
CA TYR A 90 5.24 3.80 -4.57
C TYR A 90 5.42 5.28 -4.28
N GLU A 91 6.64 5.77 -4.43
CA GLU A 91 6.94 7.20 -4.55
C GLU A 91 7.43 7.50 -5.97
N LEU A 92 7.09 8.69 -6.48
CA LEU A 92 7.70 9.18 -7.71
C LEU A 92 9.17 9.48 -7.45
N VAL A 93 10.03 9.01 -8.36
CA VAL A 93 11.47 9.29 -8.30
C VAL A 93 11.69 10.67 -8.91
N PRO A 94 12.21 11.64 -8.15
CA PRO A 94 12.45 12.97 -8.71
C PRO A 94 13.57 12.94 -9.77
N PRO A 95 13.74 14.00 -10.58
CA PRO A 95 14.75 14.06 -11.63
C PRO A 95 16.18 13.81 -11.13
N ASP A 96 16.48 14.23 -9.90
CA ASP A 96 17.76 14.04 -9.22
C ASP A 96 17.91 12.65 -8.56
N PHE A 97 16.94 11.75 -8.77
CA PHE A 97 16.71 10.45 -8.11
C PHE A 97 16.88 10.42 -6.59
N GLY A 98 16.69 11.56 -5.93
CA GLY A 98 16.63 11.66 -4.49
C GLY A 98 15.48 10.83 -3.90
N ARG A 99 15.34 10.91 -2.58
CA ARG A 99 14.16 10.38 -1.88
C ARG A 99 13.05 11.41 -1.95
N ALA A 100 11.82 10.96 -2.20
CA ALA A 100 10.67 11.84 -2.06
C ALA A 100 10.57 12.35 -0.61
N PRO A 101 10.11 13.60 -0.39
CA PRO A 101 9.90 14.13 0.94
C PRO A 101 8.96 13.25 1.79
N VAL A 102 9.21 13.20 3.09
CA VAL A 102 8.39 12.47 4.08
C VAL A 102 8.11 13.37 5.27
N CYS A 103 6.93 13.22 5.86
CA CYS A 103 6.63 13.85 7.14
C CYS A 103 7.32 13.04 8.26
N ARG A 104 7.93 13.74 9.23
CA ARG A 104 8.68 13.13 10.33
C ARG A 104 7.90 13.10 11.64
N THR A 105 6.85 13.91 11.74
CA THR A 105 5.99 14.02 12.92
C THR A 105 4.53 13.95 12.54
N ILE A 106 3.68 13.60 13.51
CA ILE A 106 2.23 13.65 13.35
C ILE A 106 1.72 15.10 13.24
N ALA A 107 2.40 16.06 13.88
CA ALA A 107 2.12 17.48 13.68
C ALA A 107 2.24 17.92 12.22
N GLU A 108 3.28 17.46 11.50
CA GLU A 108 3.43 17.74 10.06
C GLU A 108 2.27 17.17 9.24
N ILE A 109 1.81 15.96 9.57
CA ILE A 109 0.64 15.35 8.93
C ILE A 109 -0.62 16.17 9.21
N SER A 110 -0.86 16.57 10.47
CA SER A 110 -2.00 17.40 10.84
C SER A 110 -2.02 18.73 10.07
N ASN A 111 -0.85 19.38 9.91
CA ASN A 111 -0.74 20.63 9.16
C ASN A 111 -1.11 20.49 7.67
N ILE A 112 -0.82 19.35 7.05
CA ILE A 112 -1.19 19.07 5.65
C ILE A 112 -2.69 18.78 5.52
N LYS A 113 -3.34 18.33 6.61
CA LYS A 113 -4.76 17.92 6.65
C LYS A 113 -5.15 16.90 5.57
N PRO A 114 -4.37 15.82 5.36
CA PRO A 114 -4.72 14.82 4.37
C PRO A 114 -5.93 14.01 4.84
N ARG A 115 -6.72 13.46 3.91
CA ARG A 115 -7.77 12.50 4.28
C ARG A 115 -7.19 11.20 4.83
N LYS A 116 -6.07 10.75 4.27
CA LYS A 116 -5.39 9.51 4.65
C LYS A 116 -3.87 9.70 4.61
N PHE A 117 -3.17 9.01 5.49
CA PHE A 117 -1.71 8.94 5.46
C PHE A 117 -1.24 7.50 5.69
N PHE A 118 -0.01 7.25 5.26
CA PHE A 118 0.66 5.96 5.27
C PHE A 118 1.84 5.98 6.25
N THR A 119 2.00 4.91 7.04
CA THR A 119 3.12 4.75 7.99
C THR A 119 4.24 3.90 7.38
N ARG A 120 5.43 4.48 7.18
CA ARG A 120 6.63 3.71 6.77
C ARG A 120 7.34 3.04 7.95
N THR A 121 7.15 3.56 9.14
CA THR A 121 7.71 3.04 10.39
C THR A 121 6.58 2.77 11.38
N PRO A 122 6.75 1.81 12.30
CA PRO A 122 5.78 1.61 13.36
C PRO A 122 5.67 2.87 14.24
N ILE A 123 4.49 3.10 14.81
CA ILE A 123 4.20 4.23 15.69
C ILE A 123 3.29 3.79 16.83
N ASN A 124 3.53 4.32 18.03
CA ASN A 124 2.66 4.11 19.18
C ASN A 124 1.51 5.12 19.16
N GLY A 125 0.30 4.60 19.29
CA GLY A 125 -0.92 5.36 19.47
C GLY A 125 -1.69 4.92 20.70
N ILE A 126 -2.76 5.64 20.99
CA ILE A 126 -3.67 5.32 22.09
C ILE A 126 -5.02 4.98 21.50
N ARG A 127 -5.53 3.80 21.81
CA ARG A 127 -6.89 3.40 21.46
C ARG A 127 -7.83 3.70 22.62
N ILE A 128 -8.97 4.31 22.31
CA ILE A 128 -10.07 4.46 23.25
C ILE A 128 -10.89 3.17 23.19
N VAL A 129 -11.07 2.52 24.33
CA VAL A 129 -11.93 1.35 24.49
C VAL A 129 -13.03 1.72 25.47
N GLU A 130 -14.26 1.68 24.99
CA GLU A 130 -15.45 1.84 25.82
C GLU A 130 -15.89 0.45 26.30
N ASP A 131 -16.12 0.30 27.60
CA ASP A 131 -16.67 -0.92 28.17
C ASP A 131 -18.21 -0.92 28.13
N GLU A 132 -18.82 -2.03 28.55
CA GLU A 132 -20.29 -2.19 28.60
C GLU A 132 -20.97 -1.20 29.55
N SER A 133 -20.20 -0.57 30.45
CA SER A 133 -20.67 0.46 31.38
C SER A 133 -20.54 1.89 30.81
N GLY A 134 -20.04 2.04 29.57
CA GLY A 134 -19.77 3.34 28.94
C GLY A 134 -18.50 4.03 29.44
N GLN A 135 -17.69 3.36 30.27
CA GLN A 135 -16.44 3.92 30.76
C GLN A 135 -15.35 3.78 29.70
N ARG A 136 -14.67 4.90 29.42
CA ARG A 136 -13.59 4.96 28.44
C ARG A 136 -12.25 4.66 29.08
N THR A 137 -11.59 3.62 28.61
CA THR A 137 -10.22 3.27 28.94
C THR A 137 -9.29 3.58 27.78
N PHE A 138 -8.07 4.02 28.10
CA PHE A 138 -7.04 4.34 27.13
C PHE A 138 -6.01 3.23 27.13
N LYS A 139 -5.84 2.54 25.99
CA LYS A 139 -4.87 1.45 25.85
C LYS A 139 -3.85 1.80 24.79
N GLU A 140 -2.57 1.61 25.09
CA GLU A 140 -1.52 1.77 24.10
C GLU A 140 -1.66 0.74 22.98
N ARG A 141 -1.34 1.14 21.76
CA ARG A 141 -1.40 0.30 20.57
C ARG A 141 -0.27 0.66 19.62
N ILE A 142 0.46 -0.35 19.17
CA ILE A 142 1.42 -0.21 18.07
C ILE A 142 0.66 -0.27 16.75
N ILE A 143 0.85 0.73 15.91
CA ILE A 143 0.46 0.72 14.51
C ILE A 143 1.68 0.32 13.70
N ASN A 144 1.57 -0.77 12.95
CA ASN A 144 2.68 -1.31 12.18
C ASN A 144 3.02 -0.41 10.97
N ALA A 145 4.26 -0.53 10.50
CA ALA A 145 4.62 -0.04 9.17
C ALA A 145 3.73 -0.71 8.10
N GLY A 146 3.44 0.00 7.02
CA GLY A 146 2.51 -0.48 6.00
C GLY A 146 1.05 -0.09 6.24
N SER A 147 0.72 0.51 7.38
CA SER A 147 -0.66 0.86 7.71
C SER A 147 -1.09 2.15 7.00
N VAL A 148 -2.36 2.20 6.62
CA VAL A 148 -3.04 3.43 6.19
C VAL A 148 -4.02 3.83 7.28
N LEU A 149 -3.98 5.10 7.67
CA LEU A 149 -4.88 5.68 8.65
C LEU A 149 -5.69 6.81 8.01
N ARG A 150 -6.99 6.82 8.25
CA ARG A 150 -7.88 7.95 7.90
C ARG A 150 -7.81 9.01 8.99
N VAL A 151 -7.69 10.27 8.62
CA VAL A 151 -7.66 11.40 9.55
C VAL A 151 -9.09 11.86 9.84
N ASN A 152 -9.45 11.96 11.11
CA ASN A 152 -10.77 12.40 11.57
C ASN A 152 -10.75 13.78 12.23
N GLY A 153 -9.57 14.34 12.54
CA GLY A 153 -9.40 15.68 13.10
C GLY A 153 -8.40 15.74 14.23
N ASP A 154 -8.30 16.90 14.88
CA ASP A 154 -7.43 17.12 16.03
C ASP A 154 -8.19 16.91 17.34
N PHE A 155 -7.49 16.45 18.36
CA PHE A 155 -8.02 16.23 19.71
C PHE A 155 -7.02 16.74 20.74
N SER A 156 -7.47 17.51 21.73
CA SER A 156 -6.59 18.00 22.81
C SER A 156 -7.06 17.42 24.14
N ALA A 157 -6.12 16.86 24.92
CA ALA A 157 -6.38 16.33 26.25
C ALA A 157 -5.45 16.97 27.27
N LYS A 158 -6.00 17.33 28.43
CA LYS A 158 -5.24 17.85 29.56
C LYS A 158 -4.88 16.69 30.48
N TRP A 159 -3.58 16.43 30.63
CA TRP A 159 -3.04 15.40 31.51
C TRP A 159 -2.50 16.05 32.79
N LYS A 160 -2.75 15.42 33.94
CA LYS A 160 -2.11 15.83 35.21
C LYS A 160 -0.87 14.98 35.41
N THR A 161 0.29 15.63 35.54
CA THR A 161 1.57 14.97 35.80
C THR A 161 2.10 15.40 37.16
N THR A 162 2.60 14.45 37.95
CA THR A 162 3.22 14.72 39.24
C THR A 162 4.68 15.10 39.02
N ALA A 163 5.09 16.30 39.42
CA ALA A 163 6.50 16.64 39.55
C ALA A 163 7.00 16.26 40.96
N GLU A 164 8.04 15.45 41.05
CA GLU A 164 8.81 15.28 42.29
C GLU A 164 10.01 16.23 42.25
N THR A 165 9.91 17.36 42.95
CA THR A 165 11.05 18.27 43.15
C THR A 165 11.61 18.10 44.56
N GLY A 166 12.88 17.70 44.67
CA GLY A 166 13.70 17.89 45.89
C GLY A 166 14.72 16.79 46.17
N VAL A 167 16.02 17.15 46.16
CA VAL A 167 17.14 16.26 46.56
C VAL A 167 17.25 16.13 48.09
N HIS A 168 16.71 17.06 48.89
CA HIS A 168 16.58 16.88 50.33
C HIS A 168 15.39 17.68 50.89
N LYS A 169 14.53 16.99 51.66
CA LYS A 169 13.42 17.48 52.52
C LYS A 169 12.19 18.09 51.81
N LYS A 170 11.02 17.48 52.10
CA LYS A 170 9.64 17.74 51.66
C LYS A 170 9.37 17.50 50.16
N LYS A 171 8.82 16.30 49.86
CA LYS A 171 8.16 16.00 48.58
C LYS A 171 6.88 16.84 48.45
N THR A 172 6.99 18.04 47.89
CA THR A 172 5.83 18.80 47.45
C THR A 172 5.40 18.21 46.11
N LYS A 173 4.27 17.51 46.06
CA LYS A 173 3.71 17.00 44.80
C LYS A 173 3.07 18.18 44.07
N GLU A 174 3.81 18.81 43.17
CA GLU A 174 3.27 19.83 42.29
C GLU A 174 2.62 19.15 41.08
N TRP A 175 1.32 19.33 40.93
CA TRP A 175 0.55 18.77 39.82
C TRP A 175 0.60 19.73 38.65
N THR A 176 1.43 19.44 37.65
CA THR A 176 1.45 20.21 36.41
C THR A 176 0.40 19.65 35.47
N THR A 177 -0.48 20.51 34.96
CA THR A 177 -1.44 20.12 33.91
C THR A 177 -0.80 20.41 32.56
N VAL A 178 -0.47 19.37 31.81
CA VAL A 178 0.10 19.47 30.47
C VAL A 178 -0.99 19.16 29.45
N GLU A 179 -1.25 20.10 28.55
CA GLU A 179 -2.14 19.88 27.42
C GLU A 179 -1.37 19.21 26.27
N ILE A 180 -1.83 18.04 25.86
CA ILE A 180 -1.24 17.26 24.76
C ILE A 180 -2.23 17.24 23.60
N LYS A 181 -1.74 17.59 22.41
CA LYS A 181 -2.48 17.50 21.15
C LYS A 181 -2.25 16.15 20.48
N TYR A 182 -3.33 15.59 19.95
CA TYR A 182 -3.39 14.33 19.27
C TYR A 182 -4.07 14.50 17.92
N LEU A 183 -3.63 13.71 16.95
CA LEU A 183 -4.34 13.51 15.70
C LEU A 183 -5.26 12.30 15.88
N LYS A 184 -6.55 12.55 15.75
CA LYS A 184 -7.59 11.52 15.78
C LYS A 184 -7.63 10.82 14.43
N CYS A 185 -7.35 9.52 14.45
CA CYS A 185 -7.27 8.71 13.25
C CYS A 185 -8.15 7.46 13.37
N MET A 186 -8.41 6.82 12.24
CA MET A 186 -9.12 5.54 12.17
C MET A 186 -8.30 4.56 11.33
N GLY A 187 -8.09 3.36 11.89
CA GLY A 187 -7.42 2.26 11.19
C GLY A 187 -8.34 1.54 10.21
N LEU A 188 -7.76 0.60 9.45
CA LEU A 188 -8.51 -0.30 8.54
C LEU A 188 -9.48 -1.23 9.28
N ASP A 189 -9.26 -1.44 10.57
CA ASP A 189 -10.14 -2.19 11.46
C ASP A 189 -11.27 -1.33 12.04
N GLU A 190 -11.52 -0.15 11.46
CA GLU A 190 -12.48 0.88 11.88
C GLU A 190 -12.36 1.27 13.36
N LYS A 191 -11.19 1.03 13.97
CA LYS A 191 -10.91 1.39 15.35
C LYS A 191 -10.20 2.73 15.41
N GLU A 192 -10.69 3.57 16.31
CA GLU A 192 -10.12 4.89 16.57
C GLU A 192 -8.76 4.77 17.26
N VAL A 193 -7.84 5.63 16.84
CA VAL A 193 -6.52 5.76 17.46
C VAL A 193 -6.14 7.24 17.55
N LEU A 194 -5.63 7.63 18.71
CA LEU A 194 -5.09 8.95 18.97
C LEU A 194 -3.56 8.88 18.85
N LEU A 195 -3.00 9.74 18.00
CA LEU A 195 -1.57 9.84 17.79
C LEU A 195 -1.06 11.17 18.33
N PRO A 196 -0.16 11.20 19.33
CA PRO A 196 0.32 12.47 19.86
C PRO A 196 1.10 13.21 18.78
N PHE A 197 0.93 14.53 18.70
CA PHE A 197 1.59 15.38 17.70
C PHE A 197 3.11 15.28 17.75
N SER A 198 3.66 15.01 18.95
CA SER A 198 5.09 14.79 19.20
C SER A 198 5.61 13.44 18.69
N ALA A 199 4.73 12.50 18.31
CA ALA A 199 5.15 11.19 17.82
C ALA A 199 5.97 11.33 16.53
N ARG A 200 7.13 10.67 16.52
CA ARG A 200 8.09 10.69 15.41
C ARG A 200 8.01 9.41 14.61
N GLY A 201 8.28 9.51 13.31
CA GLY A 201 8.32 8.38 12.39
C GLY A 201 8.60 8.84 10.97
N LYS A 202 8.25 8.01 9.99
CA LYS A 202 8.25 8.39 8.57
C LYS A 202 6.85 8.18 8.02
N PHE A 203 6.22 9.26 7.59
CA PHE A 203 4.84 9.28 7.13
C PHE A 203 4.74 9.91 5.75
N ASN A 204 3.77 9.45 4.98
CA ASN A 204 3.44 10.04 3.69
C ASN A 204 1.95 10.25 3.57
N VAL A 205 1.56 11.24 2.78
CA VAL A 205 0.16 11.43 2.41
C VAL A 205 -0.21 10.35 1.40
N VAL A 206 -1.37 9.72 1.55
CA VAL A 206 -1.88 8.84 0.50
C VAL A 206 -2.42 9.73 -0.61
N TYR A 207 -1.95 9.50 -1.84
CA TYR A 207 -2.40 10.27 -2.98
C TYR A 207 -3.92 10.16 -3.16
N GLU A 208 -4.53 11.31 -3.43
CA GLU A 208 -5.90 11.41 -3.91
C GLU A 208 -5.87 12.35 -5.11
N LYS A 209 -6.68 12.05 -6.13
CA LYS A 209 -6.75 12.87 -7.34
C LYS A 209 -7.09 14.32 -7.01
N GLY A 210 -6.27 15.25 -7.51
CA GLY A 210 -6.36 16.68 -7.21
C GLY A 210 -5.59 17.14 -5.95
N SER A 211 -4.95 16.22 -5.23
CA SER A 211 -4.03 16.57 -4.14
C SER A 211 -2.66 16.96 -4.67
N ASN A 212 -2.11 18.07 -4.16
CA ASN A 212 -0.78 18.58 -4.51
C ASN A 212 0.27 18.30 -3.42
N ALA A 213 0.01 17.34 -2.52
CA ALA A 213 0.94 17.01 -1.45
C ALA A 213 2.23 16.40 -2.01
N VAL A 214 3.37 17.08 -1.81
CA VAL A 214 4.68 16.64 -2.31
C VAL A 214 5.14 15.34 -1.64
N GLN A 215 4.69 15.10 -0.40
CA GLN A 215 4.98 13.89 0.39
C GLN A 215 4.07 12.70 0.02
N SER A 216 3.49 12.67 -1.18
CA SER A 216 2.52 11.63 -1.57
C SER A 216 3.17 10.27 -1.82
N VAL A 217 2.43 9.22 -1.45
CA VAL A 217 2.65 7.84 -1.91
C VAL A 217 1.43 7.37 -2.69
N PHE A 218 1.70 6.53 -3.68
CA PHE A 218 0.74 6.14 -4.71
C PHE A 218 0.56 4.64 -4.72
N ARG A 219 -0.65 4.17 -5.05
CA ARG A 219 -0.80 2.81 -5.55
C ARG A 219 -0.45 2.76 -7.03
N LEU A 220 -0.12 1.57 -7.51
CA LEU A 220 0.18 1.38 -8.93
C LEU A 220 -1.01 1.75 -9.82
N LYS A 221 -2.23 1.39 -9.40
CA LYS A 221 -3.47 1.80 -10.07
C LYS A 221 -3.58 3.32 -10.25
N ASP A 222 -3.21 4.10 -9.24
CA ASP A 222 -3.29 5.56 -9.31
C ASP A 222 -2.29 6.10 -10.33
N LEU A 223 -1.04 5.61 -10.29
CA LEU A 223 0.02 5.99 -11.22
C LEU A 223 -0.33 5.70 -12.68
N VAL A 224 -0.92 4.53 -12.95
CA VAL A 224 -1.26 4.12 -14.32
C VAL A 224 -2.56 4.78 -14.82
N SER A 225 -3.40 5.32 -13.92
CA SER A 225 -4.68 5.96 -14.31
C SER A 225 -4.60 7.47 -14.44
N ASP A 226 -3.83 8.12 -13.57
CA ASP A 226 -3.86 9.58 -13.41
C ASP A 226 -2.63 10.30 -13.97
N PHE A 227 -1.61 9.58 -14.43
CA PHE A 227 -0.36 10.14 -14.90
C PHE A 227 0.04 9.60 -16.27
N ASP A 228 0.71 10.44 -17.04
CA ASP A 228 1.29 10.06 -18.32
C ASP A 228 2.56 9.23 -18.12
N LEU A 229 2.67 8.15 -18.90
CA LEU A 229 3.84 7.28 -18.91
C LEU A 229 4.82 7.73 -20.00
N PRO A 230 6.15 7.61 -19.79
CA PRO A 230 6.80 6.82 -18.76
C PRO A 230 7.02 7.54 -17.41
N LEU A 231 6.99 6.78 -16.31
CA LEU A 231 7.21 7.28 -14.95
C LEU A 231 8.28 6.46 -14.22
N LYS A 232 9.18 7.16 -13.52
CA LYS A 232 10.14 6.51 -12.61
C LYS A 232 9.53 6.45 -11.22
N VAL A 233 9.47 5.25 -10.66
CA VAL A 233 8.85 4.99 -9.37
C VAL A 233 9.77 4.15 -8.49
N ARG A 234 9.64 4.32 -7.17
CA ARG A 234 10.36 3.53 -6.19
C ARG A 234 9.35 2.82 -5.29
N LEU A 235 9.52 1.52 -5.12
CA LEU A 235 8.74 0.74 -4.16
C LEU A 235 9.17 1.12 -2.74
N VAL A 236 8.24 1.69 -1.99
CA VAL A 236 8.44 2.12 -0.60
C VAL A 236 8.09 1.01 0.38
N TYR A 237 7.01 0.29 0.09
CA TYR A 237 6.50 -0.80 0.92
C TYR A 237 5.70 -1.77 0.06
N GLY A 238 5.83 -3.07 0.32
CA GLY A 238 5.19 -4.12 -0.47
C GLY A 238 6.19 -5.19 -0.85
N LYS A 239 5.70 -6.23 -1.54
CA LYS A 239 6.56 -7.31 -2.04
C LYS A 239 7.21 -6.88 -3.36
N ALA A 240 8.44 -7.29 -3.57
CA ALA A 240 9.04 -7.22 -4.90
C ALA A 240 8.22 -8.07 -5.89
N PRO A 241 8.10 -7.68 -7.17
CA PRO A 241 7.51 -8.52 -8.19
C PRO A 241 8.21 -9.89 -8.26
N VAL A 242 7.43 -10.99 -8.31
CA VAL A 242 7.89 -12.38 -8.10
C VAL A 242 8.58 -12.99 -9.35
N VAL A 243 8.94 -12.17 -10.33
CA VAL A 243 9.61 -12.64 -11.55
C VAL A 243 11.12 -12.75 -11.27
N PRO A 244 11.84 -13.78 -11.75
CA PRO A 244 13.30 -13.85 -11.65
C PRO A 244 13.93 -12.66 -12.38
N CYS A 245 14.13 -11.57 -11.64
CA CYS A 245 14.68 -10.32 -12.11
C CYS A 245 15.56 -9.72 -11.03
N ILE A 246 16.60 -9.02 -11.44
CA ILE A 246 17.35 -8.14 -10.54
C ILE A 246 16.38 -7.01 -10.19
N PHE A 247 15.85 -7.00 -8.97
CA PHE A 247 14.97 -5.96 -8.47
C PHE A 247 15.72 -5.02 -7.53
N THR A 248 15.86 -3.76 -7.94
CA THR A 248 16.62 -2.73 -7.22
C THR A 248 15.74 -1.88 -6.30
N GLY A 249 14.43 -2.13 -6.26
CA GLY A 249 13.45 -1.27 -5.61
C GLY A 249 12.97 -0.09 -6.46
N MET A 250 13.54 0.15 -7.65
CA MET A 250 13.12 1.21 -8.57
C MET A 250 12.71 0.64 -9.93
N LEU A 251 11.67 1.22 -10.51
CA LEU A 251 11.10 0.82 -11.79
C LEU A 251 10.91 2.06 -12.68
N VAL A 252 11.01 1.86 -13.99
CA VAL A 252 10.37 2.74 -14.97
C VAL A 252 9.11 2.04 -15.48
N LEU A 253 7.96 2.67 -15.27
CA LEU A 253 6.67 2.28 -15.81
C LEU A 253 6.56 2.84 -17.22
N LYS A 254 6.13 2.03 -18.18
CA LYS A 254 6.01 2.38 -19.60
C LYS A 254 4.56 2.17 -20.06
N GLY A 255 4.10 3.05 -20.94
CA GLY A 255 2.84 2.86 -21.66
C GLY A 255 2.82 1.52 -22.40
N GLN A 256 1.62 0.98 -22.60
CA GLN A 256 1.47 -0.24 -23.40
C GLN A 256 1.82 0.02 -24.86
#